data_AF-A0A3D4B8A3-F1
#
_entry.id   AF-A0A3D4B8A3-F1
#
_cell.length_a   1.000
_cell.length_b   1.000
_cell.length_c   1.000
_cell.angle_alpha   90.00
_cell.angle_beta   90.00
_cell.angle_gamma   90.00
#
_symmetry.space_group_name_H-M   'P 1'
#
loop_
_entity.id
_entity.type
_entity.pdbx_description
1 polymer ?
#
loop_
_entity_poly.entity_id
_entity_poly.type
_entity_poly.pdbx_seq_one_letter_code
_entity_poly.pdbx_strand_id
1 'polypeptide(L)'
;MTQITPTIDFDQEGKQVGWLRLPHSVTRSAYGTLAIPIAVIRNGAGPQILLISGNHGDEYEGQIVLTRLIQDLRPEEICGRIIILPALNLPAVQAGTRVSPLDDGNLNRVFPG
;
A
#
# COMPACT_ATOMS: atom_id res chain seq x y z
N MET A 1 -17.35 -8.82 1.46
CA MET A 1 -16.66 -8.38 0.22
C MET A 1 -16.12 -6.99 0.47
N THR A 2 -14.82 -6.78 0.24
CA THR A 2 -14.24 -5.42 0.29
C THR A 2 -14.59 -4.67 -1.00
N GLN A 3 -14.80 -3.35 -0.91
CA GLN A 3 -14.96 -2.48 -2.09
C GLN A 3 -13.60 -2.01 -2.66
N ILE A 4 -12.49 -2.43 -2.05
CA ILE A 4 -11.14 -2.06 -2.49
C ILE A 4 -10.79 -2.83 -3.76
N THR A 5 -10.36 -2.10 -4.81
CA THR A 5 -9.99 -2.69 -6.10
C THR A 5 -8.53 -2.38 -6.46
N PRO A 6 -7.70 -3.38 -6.79
CA PRO A 6 -6.33 -3.15 -7.23
C PRO A 6 -6.28 -2.71 -8.69
N THR A 7 -5.25 -1.93 -9.06
CA THR A 7 -4.89 -1.63 -10.46
C THR A 7 -3.73 -2.47 -10.97
N ILE A 8 -3.41 -3.56 -10.27
CA ILE A 8 -2.30 -4.47 -10.56
C ILE A 8 -2.82 -5.90 -10.66
N ASP A 9 -2.10 -6.74 -11.38
CA ASP A 9 -2.30 -8.18 -11.42
C ASP A 9 -1.26 -8.86 -10.51
N PHE A 10 -1.68 -9.50 -9.43
CA PHE A 10 -0.76 -10.11 -8.47
C PHE A 10 0.02 -11.30 -9.05
N ASP A 11 -0.47 -11.92 -10.11
CA ASP A 11 0.11 -13.14 -10.69
C ASP A 11 0.98 -12.85 -11.93
N GLN A 12 0.88 -11.66 -12.51
CA GLN A 12 1.75 -11.21 -13.59
C GLN A 12 3.22 -11.14 -13.14
N GLU A 13 4.10 -11.75 -13.93
CA GLU A 13 5.57 -11.68 -13.78
C GLU A 13 6.09 -10.26 -14.01
N GLY A 14 7.24 -9.94 -13.43
CA GLY A 14 7.89 -8.64 -13.54
C GLY A 14 7.55 -7.71 -12.38
N LYS A 15 7.61 -6.40 -12.63
CA LYS A 15 7.41 -5.34 -11.63
C LYS A 15 6.25 -4.45 -12.04
N GLN A 16 5.29 -4.32 -11.15
CA GLN A 16 4.13 -3.46 -11.30
C GLN A 16 4.10 -2.46 -10.14
N VAL A 17 3.83 -1.20 -10.46
CA VAL A 17 3.57 -0.13 -9.47
C VAL A 17 2.20 0.45 -9.79
N GLY A 18 1.32 0.49 -8.81
CA GLY A 18 -0.06 0.90 -8.99
C GLY A 18 -0.74 1.25 -7.68
N TRP A 19 -2.05 1.02 -7.61
CA TRP A 19 -2.89 1.51 -6.53
C TRP A 19 -3.86 0.43 -6.04
N LEU A 20 -4.13 0.44 -4.74
CA LEU A 20 -5.38 -0.08 -4.18
C LEU A 20 -6.37 1.08 -4.10
N ARG A 21 -7.45 1.00 -4.86
CA ARG A 21 -8.50 2.03 -4.89
C ARG A 21 -9.54 1.73 -3.82
N LEU A 22 -9.56 2.54 -2.77
CA LEU A 22 -10.59 2.53 -1.74
C LEU A 22 -11.63 3.61 -2.07
N PRO A 23 -12.89 3.25 -2.39
CA PRO A 23 -13.96 4.23 -2.56
C PRO A 23 -14.10 5.10 -1.31
N HIS A 24 -14.17 6.41 -1.51
CA HIS A 24 -14.30 7.40 -0.45
C HIS A 24 -15.18 8.55 -0.93
N SER A 25 -16.47 8.45 -0.62
CA SER A 25 -17.48 9.45 -0.98
C SER A 25 -17.52 10.58 0.04
N VAL A 26 -17.32 11.80 -0.41
CA VAL A 26 -17.35 13.02 0.41
C VAL A 26 -18.00 14.16 -0.38
N THR A 27 -18.45 15.23 0.27
CA THR A 27 -19.13 16.37 -0.38
C THR A 27 -18.34 16.93 -1.58
N ARG A 28 -17.01 17.00 -1.47
CA ARG A 28 -16.13 17.49 -2.55
C ARG A 28 -15.89 16.50 -3.68
N SER A 29 -16.23 15.22 -3.50
CA SER A 29 -15.99 14.14 -4.47
C SER A 29 -16.94 12.97 -4.19
N ALA A 30 -18.11 12.98 -4.85
CA ALA A 30 -19.18 12.02 -4.62
C ALA A 30 -18.78 10.56 -4.94
N TYR A 31 -17.91 10.38 -5.94
CA TYR A 31 -17.36 9.07 -6.35
C TYR A 31 -15.84 9.03 -6.18
N GLY A 32 -15.32 9.70 -5.15
CA GLY A 32 -13.89 9.79 -4.88
C GLY A 32 -13.27 8.43 -4.53
N THR A 33 -11.96 8.34 -4.68
CA THR A 33 -11.17 7.18 -4.26
C THR A 33 -9.89 7.62 -3.57
N LEU A 34 -9.53 6.95 -2.47
CA LEU A 34 -8.17 6.98 -1.94
C LEU A 34 -7.35 5.94 -2.72
N ALA A 35 -6.30 6.41 -3.40
CA ALA A 35 -5.40 5.57 -4.18
C ALA A 35 -4.17 5.21 -3.33
N ILE A 36 -4.25 4.10 -2.59
CA ILE A 36 -3.18 3.63 -1.70
C ILE A 36 -2.07 3.02 -2.56
N PRO A 37 -0.82 3.49 -2.49
CA PRO A 37 0.26 3.01 -3.35
C PRO A 37 0.64 1.57 -3.03
N ILE A 38 0.82 0.76 -4.07
CA ILE A 38 1.26 -0.63 -3.96
C ILE A 38 2.25 -0.94 -5.08
N ALA A 39 3.24 -1.78 -4.78
CA ALA A 39 4.06 -2.43 -5.79
C ALA A 39 4.06 -3.94 -5.62
N VAL A 40 4.10 -4.66 -6.74
CA VAL A 40 4.28 -6.12 -6.77
C VAL A 40 5.44 -6.43 -7.69
N ILE A 41 6.38 -7.21 -7.18
CA ILE A 41 7.52 -7.73 -7.92
C ILE A 41 7.43 -9.24 -7.84
N ARG A 42 7.33 -9.90 -9.00
CA ARG A 42 7.21 -11.36 -9.11
C ARG A 42 8.21 -11.86 -10.14
N ASN A 43 8.94 -12.91 -9.77
CA ASN A 43 9.85 -13.59 -10.67
C ASN A 43 9.94 -15.08 -10.30
N GLY A 44 9.38 -15.94 -11.14
CA GLY A 44 9.46 -17.39 -11.00
C GLY A 44 8.77 -17.95 -9.75
N ALA A 45 9.19 -19.15 -9.34
CA ALA A 45 8.65 -19.84 -8.17
C ALA A 45 9.41 -19.48 -6.89
N GLY A 46 8.70 -19.32 -5.79
CA GLY A 46 9.29 -18.99 -4.49
C GLY A 46 8.25 -18.54 -3.47
N PRO A 47 8.70 -18.16 -2.26
CA PRO A 47 7.82 -17.66 -1.21
C PRO A 47 7.21 -16.30 -1.58
N GLN A 48 6.15 -15.93 -0.87
CA GLN A 48 5.57 -14.60 -0.91
C GLN A 48 5.91 -13.82 0.35
N ILE A 49 6.36 -12.58 0.19
CA ILE A 49 6.65 -11.64 1.27
C ILE A 49 5.74 -10.42 1.12
N LEU A 50 5.14 -9.98 2.24
CA LEU A 50 4.38 -8.74 2.34
C LEU A 50 5.15 -7.75 3.20
N LEU A 51 5.47 -6.58 2.65
CA LEU A 51 6.17 -5.50 3.32
C LEU A 51 5.23 -4.31 3.44
N ILE A 52 5.05 -3.81 4.66
CA ILE A 52 4.11 -2.73 4.97
C ILE A 52 4.81 -1.65 5.79
N SER A 53 4.53 -0.40 5.47
CA SER A 53 4.81 0.76 6.32
C SER A 53 3.68 1.78 6.28
N GLY A 54 3.80 2.85 7.07
CA GLY A 54 2.78 3.89 7.15
C GLY A 54 1.47 3.39 7.77
N ASN A 55 1.54 2.49 8.75
CA ASN A 55 0.37 2.13 9.56
C ASN A 55 -0.10 3.35 10.38
N HIS A 56 0.87 4.04 10.97
CA HIS A 56 0.76 5.41 11.42
C HIS A 56 1.49 6.33 10.45
N GLY A 57 0.99 7.55 10.27
CA GLY A 57 1.50 8.48 9.28
C GLY A 57 2.79 9.19 9.66
N ASP A 58 3.05 9.29 10.96
CA ASP A 58 4.20 9.95 11.58
C ASP A 58 5.41 9.04 11.78
N GLU A 59 5.39 7.82 11.23
CA GLU A 59 6.47 6.83 11.28
C GLU A 59 7.12 6.67 9.89
N TYR A 60 8.25 7.37 9.65
CA TYR A 60 8.75 7.66 8.30
C TYR A 60 9.74 6.64 7.73
N GLU A 61 10.52 5.96 8.57
CA GLU A 61 11.65 5.13 8.15
C GLU A 61 11.21 4.01 7.20
N GLY A 62 10.13 3.30 7.56
CA GLY A 62 9.56 2.26 6.73
C GLY A 62 9.07 2.80 5.39
N GLN A 63 8.41 3.97 5.39
CA GLN A 63 7.88 4.59 4.17
C GLN A 63 9.02 4.91 3.18
N ILE A 64 10.11 5.47 3.69
CA ILE A 64 11.30 5.81 2.90
C ILE A 64 11.99 4.55 2.38
N VAL A 65 12.27 3.57 3.26
CA VAL A 65 12.98 2.35 2.89
C VAL A 65 12.20 1.54 1.86
N LEU A 66 10.89 1.36 2.08
CA LEU A 66 10.06 0.61 1.14
C LEU A 66 9.89 1.35 -0.19
N THR A 67 9.80 2.68 -0.18
CA THR A 67 9.76 3.45 -1.44
C THR A 67 11.06 3.31 -2.24
N ARG A 68 12.23 3.33 -1.58
CA ARG A 68 13.53 3.08 -2.23
C ARG A 68 13.63 1.65 -2.75
N LEU A 69 13.20 0.66 -1.96
CA LEU A 69 13.15 -0.73 -2.40
C LEU A 69 12.29 -0.90 -3.65
N ILE A 70 11.14 -0.22 -3.72
CA ILE A 70 10.30 -0.21 -4.93
C ILE A 70 11.02 0.43 -6.11
N GLN A 71 11.89 1.43 -5.92
CA GLN A 71 12.63 2.04 -7.02
C GLN A 71 13.75 1.12 -7.52
N ASP A 72 14.53 0.56 -6.60
CA ASP A 72 15.79 -0.11 -6.90
C ASP A 72 15.62 -1.59 -7.28
N LEU A 73 14.72 -2.31 -6.62
CA LEU A 73 14.62 -3.76 -6.79
C LEU A 73 14.08 -4.14 -8.17
N ARG A 74 14.78 -5.05 -8.85
CA ARG A 74 14.42 -5.57 -10.17
C ARG A 74 13.88 -7.00 -10.06
N PRO A 75 12.96 -7.42 -10.93
CA PRO A 75 12.38 -8.78 -10.89
C PRO A 75 13.43 -9.89 -10.90
N GLU A 76 14.49 -9.76 -11.69
CA GLU A 76 15.54 -10.76 -11.83
C GLU A 76 16.38 -10.98 -10.55
N GLU A 77 16.24 -10.12 -9.54
CA GLU A 77 16.97 -10.19 -8.27
C GLU A 77 16.24 -11.02 -7.20
N ILE A 78 15.04 -11.53 -7.49
CA ILE A 78 14.23 -12.33 -6.56
C ILE A 78 13.77 -13.66 -7.19
N CYS A 79 13.40 -14.60 -6.31
CA CYS A 79 12.62 -15.80 -6.67
C CYS A 79 11.35 -15.85 -5.80
N GLY A 80 10.18 -15.77 -6.42
CA GLY A 80 8.88 -15.67 -5.73
C GLY A 80 8.22 -14.32 -5.93
N ARG A 81 7.57 -13.80 -4.88
CA ARG A 81 6.76 -12.57 -4.95
C ARG A 81 6.98 -11.66 -3.75
N ILE A 82 7.16 -10.37 -3.98
CA ILE A 82 7.18 -9.34 -2.95
C ILE A 82 6.05 -8.35 -3.23
N ILE A 83 5.20 -8.13 -2.23
CA ILE A 83 4.12 -7.15 -2.24
C ILE A 83 4.51 -6.04 -1.26
N ILE A 84 4.51 -4.78 -1.71
CA ILE A 84 5.00 -3.64 -0.93
C ILE A 84 3.94 -2.55 -0.86
N LEU A 85 3.57 -2.16 0.36
CA LEU A 85 2.66 -1.06 0.69
C LEU A 85 3.42 -0.01 1.51
N PRO A 86 4.02 1.02 0.88
CA PRO A 86 4.84 1.99 1.60
C PRO A 86 4.01 2.95 2.47
N ALA A 87 2.71 3.09 2.20
CA ALA A 87 1.82 4.00 2.92
C ALA A 87 0.44 3.37 3.11
N LEU A 88 0.32 2.41 4.04
CA LEU A 88 -0.92 1.66 4.25
C LEU A 88 -2.10 2.56 4.69
N ASN A 89 -1.90 3.38 5.71
CA ASN A 89 -2.85 4.40 6.16
C ASN A 89 -2.58 5.71 5.42
N LEU A 90 -2.90 5.75 4.13
CA LEU A 90 -2.58 6.89 3.26
C LEU A 90 -3.05 8.25 3.83
N PRO A 91 -4.27 8.41 4.36
CA PRO A 91 -4.69 9.68 4.95
C PRO A 91 -3.84 10.14 6.13
N ALA A 92 -3.46 9.21 7.02
CA ALA A 92 -2.58 9.52 8.14
C ALA A 92 -1.17 9.90 7.64
N VAL A 93 -0.63 9.14 6.68
CA VAL A 93 0.67 9.43 6.04
C VAL A 93 0.69 10.82 5.41
N GLN A 94 -0.34 11.19 4.68
CA GLN A 94 -0.46 12.51 4.07
C GLN A 94 -0.55 13.64 5.11
N ALA A 95 -1.13 13.36 6.27
CA ALA A 95 -1.27 14.33 7.36
C ALA A 95 -0.07 14.36 8.32
N GLY A 96 0.84 13.37 8.25
CA GLY A 96 1.93 13.21 9.22
C GLY A 96 1.42 12.98 10.64
N THR A 97 0.31 12.25 10.80
CA THR A 97 -0.36 12.01 12.08
C THR A 97 -0.41 10.52 12.42
N ARG A 98 -0.46 10.20 13.71
CA ARG A 98 -0.62 8.82 14.16
C ARG A 98 -1.91 8.16 13.65
N VAL A 99 -3.02 8.89 13.75
CA VAL A 99 -4.35 8.41 13.36
C VAL A 99 -4.82 9.06 12.07
N SER A 100 -5.79 8.43 11.41
CA SER A 100 -6.38 8.98 10.19
C SER A 100 -7.18 10.25 10.51
N PRO A 101 -6.98 11.36 9.78
CA PRO A 101 -7.75 12.58 9.97
C PRO A 101 -9.19 12.48 9.44
N LEU A 102 -9.57 11.35 8.82
CA LEU A 102 -10.91 11.15 8.27
C LEU A 102 -11.90 10.67 9.35
N ASP A 103 -11.39 9.99 10.38
CA ASP A 103 -12.19 9.23 11.35
C ASP A 103 -11.53 9.10 12.74
N ASP A 104 -10.38 9.75 12.96
CA ASP A 104 -9.51 9.56 14.13
C ASP A 104 -9.09 8.10 14.35
N GLY A 105 -9.19 7.27 13.31
CA GLY A 105 -8.95 5.84 13.37
C GLY A 105 -7.47 5.51 13.53
N ASN A 106 -7.15 4.72 14.57
CA ASN A 106 -5.87 4.02 14.66
C ASN A 106 -5.98 2.69 13.91
N LEU A 107 -5.37 2.61 12.72
CA LEU A 107 -5.45 1.42 11.87
C LEU A 107 -4.98 0.14 12.60
N ASN A 108 -3.96 0.25 13.46
CA ASN A 108 -3.43 -0.86 14.25
C ASN A 108 -4.36 -1.34 15.40
N ARG A 109 -5.55 -0.75 15.55
CA ARG A 109 -6.56 -1.13 16.55
C ARG A 109 -7.88 -1.58 15.95
N VAL A 110 -8.02 -1.53 14.63
CA VAL A 110 -9.27 -1.90 13.94
C VAL A 110 -9.13 -3.19 13.13
N PHE A 111 -7.98 -3.89 13.22
CA PHE A 111 -7.89 -5.26 12.71
C PHE A 111 -8.86 -6.19 13.47
N PRO A 112 -9.55 -7.13 12.79
CA PRO A 112 -9.42 -7.53 11.38
C PRO A 112 -10.25 -6.69 10.38
N GLY A 113 -10.96 -5.68 10.86
CA GLY A 113 -11.92 -4.86 10.12
C GLY A 113 -13.17 -4.62 10.95
#